data_AF-A0A227JIJ7-F1
#
_entry.id   AF-A0A227JIJ7-F1
#
_cell.length_a   1.000
_cell.length_b   1.000
_cell.length_c   1.000
_cell.angle_alpha   90.00
_cell.angle_beta   90.00
_cell.angle_gamma   90.00
#
_symmetry.space_group_name_H-M   'P 1'
#
loop_
_entity.id
_entity.type
_entity.pdbx_description
1 polymer ?
#
loop_
_entity_poly.entity_id
_entity_poly.type
_entity_poly.pdbx_seq_one_letter_code
_entity_poly.pdbx_strand_id
1 'polypeptide(L)'
;MIAIIIMIMMFLGFFIVVAYNMMSLNHNLVVSAEAETIENELEIIKTKLIKSALSIQGKDNYSLPFGLDSGNKHGLPLGLGLPLRNISGYEYQYCPFSRNIEEGTFNVSQNAGQNYSVNVKKINGIDYVVSSSESLALTDAPAVAALIISKYDDEQVNCLDVQYDVNTAQFYLNNAKVKAITFEEIELYNSFSLENDELLLNVDSSTVNDVLALVENDTSNRTYKLNLIGDVVLNKDYEIKRDERAKITIKTNGYALKGQSISFDNVDLNMYNDSKTTSDNLTNFAFANSLVRLSNVSIGDVAIANTYAHFNNVHLKNDTLHPITLSNTKLTIEGELLFESAVNFQSLLRAKGSDVSLTGTINEKLGAGQGDNLLYVDTGSNFYMNTGAIVLNKSLKNGVDLLIVKGSFSTSNQNNSIAMIEDSRVNDLIRVDGGEIYIDNLTTNISNNSGYAVNQILQQNEYQGSVIIKSILNSGLSGCLNLVRKEIDNGLIVNRHKIIPCS
;
A
#
# COMPACT_ATOMS: atom_id res chain seq x y z
N MET A 1 69.66 17.14 61.79
CA MET A 1 69.84 16.37 60.54
C MET A 1 68.84 15.23 60.41
N ILE A 2 68.74 14.31 61.39
CA ILE A 2 67.79 13.18 61.36
C ILE A 2 66.32 13.63 61.24
N ALA A 3 65.90 14.66 61.98
CA ALA A 3 64.52 15.18 61.92
C ALA A 3 64.14 15.74 60.53
N ILE A 4 65.08 16.36 59.81
CA ILE A 4 64.84 16.90 58.46
C ILE A 4 64.67 15.76 57.46
N ILE A 5 65.48 14.70 57.57
CA ILE A 5 65.38 13.51 56.72
C ILE A 5 64.04 12.81 56.93
N ILE A 6 63.61 12.65 58.19
CA ILE A 6 62.31 12.06 58.54
C ILE A 6 61.14 12.90 57.99
N MET A 7 61.24 14.23 58.06
CA MET A 7 60.21 15.13 57.54
C MET A 7 60.11 15.05 56.01
N ILE A 8 61.25 14.98 55.30
CA ILE A 8 61.30 14.79 53.85
C ILE A 8 60.72 13.43 53.45
N MET A 9 61.02 12.35 54.19
CA MET A 9 60.48 11.01 53.91
C MET A 9 58.97 10.93 54.16
N MET A 10 58.46 11.56 55.22
CA MET A 10 57.01 11.65 55.46
C MET A 10 56.30 12.48 54.37
N PHE A 11 56.91 13.56 53.93
CA PHE A 11 56.35 14.42 52.88
C PHE A 11 56.32 13.69 51.52
N LEU A 12 57.39 12.97 51.16
CA LEU A 12 57.43 12.11 49.97
C LEU A 12 56.41 10.97 50.05
N GLY A 13 56.28 10.31 51.21
CA GLY A 13 55.27 9.27 51.42
C GLY A 13 53.84 9.79 51.25
N PHE A 14 53.56 10.99 51.78
CA PHE A 14 52.26 11.64 51.60
C PHE A 14 51.98 11.99 50.13
N PHE A 15 52.97 12.51 49.39
CA PHE A 15 52.82 12.81 47.97
C PHE A 15 52.56 11.56 47.12
N ILE A 16 53.21 10.43 47.43
CA ILE A 16 52.97 9.15 46.74
C ILE A 16 51.53 8.68 46.97
N VAL A 17 51.03 8.78 48.20
CA VAL A 17 49.64 8.39 48.53
C VAL A 17 48.63 9.30 47.84
N VAL A 18 48.85 10.62 47.84
CA VAL A 18 47.95 11.57 47.15
C VAL A 18 47.97 11.36 45.63
N ALA A 19 49.14 11.15 45.03
CA ALA A 19 49.27 10.88 43.61
C ALA A 19 48.58 9.57 43.21
N TYR A 20 48.74 8.51 44.00
CA TYR A 20 48.06 7.23 43.75
C TYR A 20 46.53 7.37 43.84
N ASN A 21 46.02 8.07 44.87
CA ASN A 21 44.58 8.31 45.01
C ASN A 21 44.03 9.20 43.90
N MET A 22 44.75 10.27 43.48
CA MET A 22 44.33 11.09 42.33
C MET A 22 44.37 10.31 41.01
N MET A 23 45.37 9.44 40.82
CA MET A 23 45.46 8.58 39.63
C MET A 23 44.32 7.55 39.61
N SER A 24 44.00 6.94 40.75
CA SER A 24 42.86 6.02 40.88
C SER A 24 41.52 6.73 40.66
N LEU A 25 41.35 7.94 41.21
CA LEU A 25 40.14 8.74 40.99
C LEU A 25 39.97 9.13 39.52
N ASN A 26 41.04 9.60 38.86
CA ASN A 26 41.03 9.91 37.44
C ASN A 26 40.77 8.67 36.59
N HIS A 27 41.38 7.53 36.91
CA HIS A 27 41.14 6.28 36.20
C HIS A 27 39.68 5.85 36.32
N ASN A 28 39.10 5.89 37.52
CA ASN A 28 37.70 5.56 37.74
C ASN A 28 36.74 6.53 37.02
N LEU A 29 37.07 7.82 36.96
CA LEU A 29 36.28 8.82 36.22
C LEU A 29 36.35 8.60 34.70
N VAL A 30 37.52 8.27 34.17
CA VAL A 30 37.70 7.97 32.74
C VAL A 30 36.96 6.68 32.37
N VAL A 31 37.12 5.60 33.14
CA VAL A 31 36.42 4.33 32.93
C VAL A 31 34.90 4.51 33.06
N SER A 32 34.44 5.32 34.01
CA SER A 32 33.03 5.68 34.16
C SER A 32 32.48 6.42 32.92
N ALA A 33 33.22 7.39 32.39
CA ALA A 33 32.81 8.15 31.21
C ALA A 33 32.81 7.31 29.93
N GLU A 34 33.79 6.41 29.78
CA GLU A 34 33.86 5.44 28.69
C GLU A 34 32.67 4.45 28.75
N ALA A 35 32.35 3.93 29.93
CA ALA A 35 31.22 3.02 30.12
C ALA A 35 29.87 3.67 29.80
N GLU A 36 29.66 4.93 30.21
CA GLU A 36 28.44 5.70 29.88
C GLU A 36 28.34 5.98 28.37
N THR A 37 29.46 6.27 27.72
CA THR A 37 29.50 6.48 26.27
C THR A 37 29.16 5.19 25.50
N ILE A 38 29.72 4.05 25.90
CA ILE A 38 29.39 2.74 25.31
C ILE A 38 27.91 2.41 25.51
N GLU A 39 27.33 2.68 26.68
CA GLU A 39 25.90 2.47 26.94
C GLU A 39 25.04 3.28 25.96
N ASN A 40 25.37 4.57 25.77
CA ASN A 40 24.66 5.44 24.84
C ASN A 40 24.80 4.96 23.38
N GLU A 41 25.98 4.51 22.96
CA GLU A 41 26.18 3.92 21.62
C GLU A 41 25.32 2.68 21.41
N LEU A 42 25.29 1.77 22.41
CA LEU A 42 24.48 0.56 22.37
C LEU A 42 22.98 0.87 22.30
N GLU A 43 22.49 1.89 23.02
CA GLU A 43 21.10 2.32 22.95
C GLU A 43 20.72 2.87 21.57
N ILE A 44 21.62 3.64 20.94
CA ILE A 44 21.42 4.14 19.58
C ILE A 44 21.38 2.98 18.58
N ILE A 45 22.28 2.00 18.71
CA ILE A 45 22.31 0.80 17.85
C ILE A 45 21.03 0.00 18.01
N LYS A 46 20.64 -0.30 19.27
CA LYS A 46 19.40 -1.00 19.59
C LYS A 46 18.18 -0.32 18.97
N THR A 47 18.04 0.99 19.20
CA THR A 47 16.92 1.76 18.66
C THR A 47 16.86 1.65 17.13
N LYS A 48 17.99 1.84 16.44
CA LYS A 48 18.05 1.73 14.98
C LYS A 48 17.69 0.33 14.46
N LEU A 49 18.15 -0.72 15.13
CA LEU A 49 17.83 -2.10 14.77
C LEU A 49 16.33 -2.40 14.96
N ILE A 50 15.72 -1.96 16.07
CA ILE A 50 14.27 -2.08 16.29
C ILE A 50 13.50 -1.40 15.16
N LYS A 51 13.87 -0.16 14.79
CA LYS A 51 13.23 0.57 13.68
C LYS A 51 13.34 -0.13 12.33
N SER A 52 14.43 -0.88 12.13
CA SER A 52 14.67 -1.64 10.90
C SER A 52 13.96 -2.99 10.85
N ALA A 53 13.32 -3.44 11.93
CA ALA A 53 12.65 -4.74 11.96
C ALA A 53 11.45 -4.77 10.99
N LEU A 54 11.25 -5.89 10.30
CA LEU A 54 10.23 -6.06 9.26
C LEU A 54 9.42 -7.35 9.45
N SER A 55 8.12 -7.30 9.17
CA SER A 55 7.19 -8.44 9.30
C SER A 55 7.22 -9.34 8.04
N ILE A 56 8.20 -10.26 7.97
CA ILE A 56 8.48 -11.03 6.73
C ILE A 56 7.78 -12.40 6.70
N GLN A 57 7.68 -13.08 7.85
CA GLN A 57 7.16 -14.46 7.97
C GLN A 57 5.78 -14.52 8.66
N GLY A 58 4.96 -13.49 8.47
CA GLY A 58 3.63 -13.37 9.08
C GLY A 58 3.51 -12.19 10.02
N LYS A 59 2.26 -11.78 10.26
CA LYS A 59 1.85 -10.53 10.93
C LYS A 59 2.65 -10.17 12.20
N ASP A 60 2.94 -11.15 13.05
CA ASP A 60 3.61 -10.93 14.36
C ASP A 60 5.07 -11.44 14.40
N ASN A 61 5.65 -11.76 13.24
CA ASN A 61 7.00 -12.31 13.12
C ASN A 61 7.94 -11.26 12.52
N TYR A 62 8.45 -10.39 13.40
CA TYR A 62 9.42 -9.38 13.02
C TYR A 62 10.84 -9.96 12.90
N SER A 63 11.41 -9.80 11.73
CA SER A 63 12.76 -10.19 11.39
C SER A 63 13.72 -9.01 11.55
N LEU A 64 14.84 -9.24 12.21
CA LEU A 64 15.95 -8.29 12.29
C LEU A 64 16.95 -8.52 11.15
N PRO A 65 17.70 -7.49 10.72
CA PRO A 65 18.75 -7.62 9.73
C PRO A 65 19.83 -8.62 10.18
N PHE A 66 20.40 -9.39 9.23
CA PHE A 66 21.27 -10.52 9.50
C PHE A 66 22.61 -10.11 10.10
N GLY A 67 23.34 -9.14 9.57
CA GLY A 67 24.68 -8.80 10.07
C GLY A 67 25.81 -9.18 9.12
N LEU A 68 27.06 -9.00 9.57
CA LEU A 68 28.27 -9.35 8.82
C LEU A 68 29.02 -10.49 9.49
N ASP A 69 29.21 -11.59 8.78
CA ASP A 69 30.06 -12.66 9.28
C ASP A 69 31.55 -12.28 9.11
N SER A 70 32.34 -12.45 10.18
CA SER A 70 33.77 -12.14 10.23
C SER A 70 34.59 -13.24 10.90
N GLY A 71 34.36 -14.48 10.48
CA GLY A 71 35.14 -15.67 10.81
C GLY A 71 34.92 -16.17 12.24
N ASN A 72 35.32 -15.39 13.24
CA ASN A 72 35.20 -15.74 14.67
C ASN A 72 34.16 -14.90 15.41
N LYS A 73 33.42 -14.05 14.70
CA LYS A 73 32.35 -13.24 15.27
C LYS A 73 31.42 -12.77 14.16
N HIS A 74 30.18 -12.52 14.54
CA HIS A 74 29.18 -11.91 13.70
C HIS A 74 28.99 -10.46 14.12
N GLY A 75 29.11 -9.54 13.17
CA GLY A 75 29.06 -8.10 13.39
C GLY A 75 27.72 -7.48 13.00
N LEU A 76 27.57 -6.20 13.31
CA LEU A 76 26.37 -5.43 12.97
C LEU A 76 26.09 -5.38 11.46
N PRO A 77 24.82 -5.28 11.05
CA PRO A 77 24.43 -5.21 9.64
C PRO A 77 24.94 -3.95 8.95
N LEU A 78 25.38 -4.10 7.70
CA LEU A 78 25.71 -2.98 6.82
C LEU A 78 24.44 -2.29 6.29
N GLY A 79 24.61 -1.06 5.82
CA GLY A 79 23.54 -0.29 5.16
C GLY A 79 22.61 0.47 6.10
N LEU A 80 22.73 0.28 7.43
CA LEU A 80 21.91 0.96 8.44
C LEU A 80 22.59 2.18 9.09
N GLY A 81 23.80 2.53 8.63
CA GLY A 81 24.57 3.63 9.22
C GLY A 81 24.86 3.43 10.72
N LEU A 82 25.14 2.18 11.11
CA LEU A 82 25.52 1.80 12.46
C LEU A 82 27.05 1.92 12.63
N PRO A 83 27.54 2.38 13.79
CA PRO A 83 28.96 2.31 14.10
C PRO A 83 29.36 0.83 14.20
N LEU A 84 30.37 0.41 13.44
CA LEU A 84 30.84 -0.98 13.45
C LEU A 84 31.78 -1.27 14.62
N ARG A 85 32.36 -0.22 15.22
CA ARG A 85 33.31 -0.28 16.33
C ARG A 85 32.90 0.65 17.45
N ASN A 86 33.21 0.26 18.68
CA ASN A 86 33.05 1.08 19.86
C ASN A 86 34.18 2.13 19.98
N ILE A 87 34.07 3.01 20.97
CA ILE A 87 35.08 4.05 21.27
C ILE A 87 36.48 3.50 21.54
N SER A 88 36.58 2.25 22.01
CA SER A 88 37.84 1.55 22.29
C SER A 88 38.44 0.88 21.04
N GLY A 89 37.77 0.99 19.89
CA GLY A 89 38.23 0.46 18.60
C GLY A 89 37.87 -0.99 18.31
N TYR A 90 37.14 -1.65 19.21
CA TYR A 90 36.68 -3.04 19.07
C TYR A 90 35.37 -3.12 18.31
N GLU A 91 35.23 -4.13 17.46
CA GLU A 91 33.99 -4.33 16.69
C GLU A 91 32.88 -4.89 17.58
N TYR A 92 31.66 -4.37 17.36
CA TYR A 92 30.47 -4.88 18.01
C TYR A 92 30.17 -6.31 17.55
N GLN A 93 29.88 -7.19 18.49
CA GLN A 93 29.36 -8.53 18.18
C GLN A 93 27.84 -8.51 18.26
N TYR A 94 27.20 -9.06 17.24
CA TYR A 94 25.75 -9.02 17.03
C TYR A 94 25.23 -10.42 16.78
N CYS A 95 24.18 -10.81 17.49
CA CYS A 95 23.60 -12.14 17.39
C CYS A 95 22.08 -12.04 17.25
N PRO A 96 21.55 -12.12 16.03
CA PRO A 96 20.11 -12.12 15.76
C PRO A 96 19.49 -13.51 15.89
N PHE A 97 18.35 -13.57 16.56
CA PHE A 97 17.53 -14.77 16.72
C PHE A 97 16.17 -14.57 16.05
N SER A 98 15.48 -15.68 15.77
CA SER A 98 14.10 -15.68 15.29
C SER A 98 13.18 -16.39 16.28
N ARG A 99 11.89 -16.05 16.25
CA ARG A 99 10.85 -16.84 16.92
C ARG A 99 10.67 -18.21 16.27
N ASN A 100 10.97 -18.32 14.97
CA ASN A 100 10.85 -19.56 14.23
C ASN A 100 12.15 -20.36 14.37
N ILE A 101 12.05 -21.51 15.05
CA ILE A 101 13.20 -22.39 15.29
C ILE A 101 13.31 -23.42 14.17
N GLU A 102 14.26 -23.21 13.26
CA GLU A 102 14.52 -24.07 12.11
C GLU A 102 15.99 -24.04 11.73
N GLU A 103 16.51 -25.18 11.27
CA GLU A 103 17.88 -25.27 10.75
C GLU A 103 18.11 -24.29 9.58
N GLY A 104 19.22 -23.57 9.68
CA GLY A 104 19.59 -22.52 8.76
C GLY A 104 20.64 -22.93 7.73
N THR A 105 20.83 -22.05 6.75
CA THR A 105 21.88 -22.19 5.72
C THR A 105 23.05 -21.23 5.91
N PHE A 106 22.84 -20.15 6.66
CA PHE A 106 23.86 -19.16 6.98
C PHE A 106 24.31 -19.32 8.43
N ASN A 107 25.60 -19.08 8.70
CA ASN A 107 26.12 -19.19 10.05
C ASN A 107 26.19 -17.82 10.71
N VAL A 108 25.76 -17.75 11.96
CA VAL A 108 26.11 -16.68 12.89
C VAL A 108 27.34 -17.16 13.66
N SER A 109 28.52 -16.71 13.22
CA SER A 109 29.79 -17.10 13.84
C SER A 109 29.93 -16.47 15.22
N GLN A 110 30.40 -17.27 16.17
CA GLN A 110 30.73 -16.85 17.52
C GLN A 110 32.21 -17.12 17.78
N ASN A 111 32.70 -16.67 18.93
CA ASN A 111 34.09 -16.92 19.30
C ASN A 111 34.34 -18.42 19.53
N ALA A 112 35.61 -18.83 19.42
CA ALA A 112 36.07 -20.21 19.58
C ALA A 112 35.45 -21.25 18.61
N GLY A 113 34.98 -20.81 17.44
CA GLY A 113 34.47 -21.71 16.38
C GLY A 113 33.06 -22.23 16.62
N GLN A 114 32.37 -21.72 17.64
CA GLN A 114 30.95 -21.97 17.84
C GLN A 114 30.13 -21.15 16.84
N ASN A 115 29.00 -21.69 16.42
CA ASN A 115 28.05 -21.01 15.56
C ASN A 115 26.66 -21.58 15.77
N TYR A 116 25.66 -20.83 15.33
CA TYR A 116 24.34 -21.35 15.05
C TYR A 116 23.95 -20.97 13.63
N SER A 117 22.99 -21.72 13.09
CA SER A 117 22.52 -21.54 11.72
C SER A 117 21.25 -20.68 11.70
N VAL A 118 21.10 -19.85 10.66
CA VAL A 118 19.89 -19.07 10.39
C VAL A 118 19.48 -19.16 8.93
N ASN A 119 18.19 -18.97 8.66
CA ASN A 119 17.73 -18.67 7.31
C ASN A 119 17.50 -17.18 7.19
N VAL A 120 17.87 -16.64 6.03
CA VAL A 120 17.72 -15.22 5.73
C VAL A 120 16.86 -15.01 4.50
N LYS A 121 16.21 -13.85 4.45
CA LYS A 121 15.42 -13.40 3.32
C LYS A 121 15.84 -11.98 2.93
N LYS A 122 16.12 -11.78 1.65
CA LYS A 122 16.64 -10.52 1.14
C LYS A 122 15.50 -9.56 0.79
N ILE A 123 15.45 -8.42 1.47
CA ILE A 123 14.52 -7.33 1.18
C ILE A 123 15.33 -6.08 0.84
N ASN A 124 15.17 -5.59 -0.40
CA ASN A 124 15.84 -4.39 -0.92
C ASN A 124 17.37 -4.38 -0.69
N GLY A 125 18.02 -5.54 -0.88
CA GLY A 125 19.47 -5.68 -0.75
C GLY A 125 19.98 -5.96 0.68
N ILE A 126 19.11 -5.97 1.68
CA ILE A 126 19.45 -6.31 3.08
C ILE A 126 18.90 -7.70 3.39
N ASP A 127 19.74 -8.57 3.95
CA ASP A 127 19.32 -9.89 4.44
C ASP A 127 18.72 -9.78 5.84
N TYR A 128 17.56 -10.39 6.06
CA TYR A 128 16.83 -10.41 7.32
C TYR A 128 16.68 -11.83 7.84
N VAL A 129 16.85 -12.03 9.15
CA VAL A 129 16.75 -13.34 9.80
C VAL A 129 15.29 -13.75 9.94
N VAL A 130 14.91 -14.84 9.27
CA VAL A 130 13.54 -15.36 9.25
C VAL A 130 13.37 -16.60 10.13
N SER A 131 14.44 -17.38 10.32
CA SER A 131 14.49 -18.50 11.28
C SER A 131 15.90 -18.65 11.85
N SER A 132 16.02 -19.27 13.02
CA SER A 132 17.31 -19.61 13.64
C SER A 132 17.26 -21.02 14.24
N SER A 133 18.34 -21.79 14.20
CA SER A 133 18.38 -23.11 14.86
C SER A 133 18.40 -23.00 16.38
N GLU A 134 18.84 -21.86 16.89
CA GLU A 134 18.95 -21.58 18.32
C GLU A 134 18.07 -20.40 18.74
N SER A 135 17.75 -20.35 20.03
CA SER A 135 17.16 -19.19 20.70
C SER A 135 17.79 -19.02 22.08
N LEU A 136 17.90 -17.78 22.55
CA LEU A 136 18.40 -17.52 23.90
C LEU A 136 17.26 -17.66 24.91
N ALA A 137 17.03 -18.89 25.36
CA ALA A 137 16.02 -19.22 26.37
C ALA A 137 16.64 -19.22 27.78
N LEU A 138 16.66 -18.06 28.43
CA LEU A 138 17.08 -17.91 29.82
C LEU A 138 15.86 -17.91 30.75
N THR A 139 15.95 -18.58 31.90
CA THR A 139 14.85 -18.65 32.87
C THR A 139 14.49 -17.24 33.37
N ASP A 140 13.18 -16.95 33.41
CA ASP A 140 12.61 -15.65 33.80
C ASP A 140 13.04 -14.44 32.95
N ALA A 141 13.75 -14.66 31.84
CA ALA A 141 14.16 -13.61 30.92
C ALA A 141 13.13 -13.40 29.79
N PRO A 142 12.97 -12.16 29.29
CA PRO A 142 12.16 -11.92 28.10
C PRO A 142 12.78 -12.57 26.85
N ALA A 143 11.94 -12.94 25.89
CA ALA A 143 12.38 -13.56 24.64
C ALA A 143 13.25 -12.59 23.80
N VAL A 144 14.49 -12.99 23.55
CA VAL A 144 15.50 -12.15 22.90
C VAL A 144 15.45 -12.31 21.38
N ALA A 145 15.28 -11.20 20.67
CA ALA A 145 15.36 -11.09 19.22
C ALA A 145 16.80 -10.84 18.75
N ALA A 146 17.61 -10.11 19.51
CA ALA A 146 19.04 -10.00 19.25
C ALA A 146 19.86 -9.59 20.49
N LEU A 147 21.15 -9.91 20.45
CA LEU A 147 22.15 -9.37 21.38
C LEU A 147 23.14 -8.47 20.63
N ILE A 148 23.50 -7.36 21.25
CA ILE A 148 24.59 -6.46 20.83
C ILE A 148 25.60 -6.42 21.97
N ILE A 149 26.83 -6.82 21.70
CA ILE A 149 27.90 -6.97 22.69
C ILE A 149 29.04 -6.02 22.33
N SER A 150 29.39 -5.14 23.26
CA SER A 150 30.55 -4.24 23.20
C SER A 150 31.63 -4.72 24.15
N LYS A 151 32.77 -5.14 23.60
CA LYS A 151 33.90 -5.62 24.40
C LYS A 151 34.67 -4.46 25.03
N TYR A 152 35.17 -4.67 26.24
CA TYR A 152 36.07 -3.72 26.89
C TYR A 152 37.53 -3.90 26.46
N ASP A 153 37.90 -5.11 26.07
CA ASP A 153 39.24 -5.51 25.66
C ASP A 153 39.19 -6.58 24.54
N ASP A 154 40.34 -7.21 24.25
CA ASP A 154 40.45 -8.25 23.21
C ASP A 154 40.00 -9.65 23.69
N GLU A 155 39.26 -9.75 24.80
CA GLU A 155 38.74 -11.02 25.27
C GLU A 155 37.68 -11.62 24.34
N GLN A 156 37.56 -12.94 24.38
CA GLN A 156 36.56 -13.68 23.63
C GLN A 156 35.20 -13.61 24.33
N VAL A 157 34.13 -13.40 23.55
CA VAL A 157 32.75 -13.30 24.06
C VAL A 157 31.81 -14.18 23.24
N ASN A 158 30.91 -14.91 23.90
CA ASN A 158 29.87 -15.64 23.20
C ASN A 158 28.49 -15.06 23.54
N CYS A 159 27.63 -14.94 22.53
CA CYS A 159 26.23 -14.58 22.71
C CYS A 159 25.45 -15.64 23.49
N LEU A 160 25.81 -16.92 23.40
CA LEU A 160 25.15 -17.99 24.15
C LEU A 160 25.63 -18.07 25.62
N ASP A 161 26.72 -17.38 25.96
CA ASP A 161 27.22 -17.29 27.35
C ASP A 161 26.57 -16.14 28.13
N VAL A 162 25.74 -15.31 27.49
CA VAL A 162 25.04 -14.19 28.13
C VAL A 162 24.07 -14.72 29.19
N GLN A 163 24.09 -14.10 30.37
CA GLN A 163 23.22 -14.43 31.50
C GLN A 163 22.21 -13.31 31.75
N TYR A 164 21.15 -13.61 32.50
CA TYR A 164 20.11 -12.67 32.90
C TYR A 164 20.03 -12.56 34.41
N ASP A 165 20.16 -11.34 34.95
CA ASP A 165 19.94 -11.06 36.37
C ASP A 165 18.50 -10.59 36.59
N VAL A 166 17.71 -11.44 37.24
CA VAL A 166 16.30 -11.19 37.55
C VAL A 166 16.10 -9.99 38.47
N ASN A 167 17.07 -9.69 39.35
CA ASN A 167 16.91 -8.59 40.33
C ASN A 167 17.07 -7.22 39.68
N THR A 168 17.95 -7.11 38.68
CA THR A 168 18.21 -5.87 37.95
C THR A 168 17.51 -5.81 36.59
N ALA A 169 16.92 -6.93 36.15
CA ALA A 169 16.32 -7.13 34.84
C ALA A 169 17.30 -6.84 33.69
N GLN A 170 18.57 -7.21 33.84
CA GLN A 170 19.63 -6.92 32.87
C GLN A 170 20.30 -8.19 32.34
N PHE A 171 20.59 -8.16 31.04
CA PHE A 171 21.49 -9.11 30.42
C PHE A 171 22.94 -8.68 30.66
N TYR A 172 23.81 -9.61 31.05
CA TYR A 172 25.19 -9.28 31.36
C TYR A 172 26.18 -10.36 30.89
N LEU A 173 27.42 -9.90 30.72
CA LEU A 173 28.61 -10.72 30.50
C LEU A 173 29.76 -10.09 31.30
N ASN A 174 30.63 -10.89 31.92
CA ASN A 174 31.63 -10.36 32.86
C ASN A 174 32.69 -9.46 32.20
N ASN A 175 32.94 -9.63 30.90
CA ASN A 175 34.00 -8.97 30.15
C ASN A 175 33.48 -8.08 29.00
N ALA A 176 32.16 -7.83 28.94
CA ALA A 176 31.58 -6.99 27.91
C ALA A 176 30.29 -6.33 28.38
N LYS A 177 29.95 -5.21 27.74
CA LYS A 177 28.62 -4.62 27.87
C LYS A 177 27.66 -5.28 26.91
N VAL A 178 26.50 -5.71 27.40
CA VAL A 178 25.48 -6.40 26.61
C VAL A 178 24.23 -5.54 26.54
N LYS A 179 23.67 -5.42 25.34
CA LYS A 179 22.33 -4.88 25.12
C LYS A 179 21.49 -5.90 24.37
N ALA A 180 20.35 -6.26 24.95
CA ALA A 180 19.38 -7.13 24.30
C ALA A 180 18.30 -6.31 23.61
N ILE A 181 17.86 -6.81 22.46
CA ILE A 181 16.60 -6.45 21.80
C ILE A 181 15.65 -7.60 22.04
N THR A 182 14.49 -7.33 22.63
CA THR A 182 13.46 -8.35 22.84
C THR A 182 12.41 -8.30 21.73
N PHE A 183 11.69 -9.40 21.51
CA PHE A 183 10.59 -9.39 20.54
C PHE A 183 9.45 -8.45 20.97
N GLU A 184 9.19 -8.35 22.28
CA GLU A 184 8.17 -7.44 22.84
C GLU A 184 8.50 -5.97 22.55
N GLU A 185 9.77 -5.57 22.61
CA GLU A 185 10.17 -4.20 22.27
C GLU A 185 9.93 -3.87 20.79
N ILE A 186 10.12 -4.85 19.90
CA ILE A 186 9.85 -4.68 18.48
C ILE A 186 8.33 -4.58 18.23
N GLU A 187 7.54 -5.44 18.87
CA GLU A 187 6.08 -5.39 18.80
C GLU A 187 5.54 -4.05 19.33
N LEU A 188 6.04 -3.61 20.49
CA LEU A 188 5.69 -2.34 21.09
C LEU A 188 6.02 -1.19 20.14
N TYR A 189 7.21 -1.19 19.52
CA TYR A 189 7.57 -0.20 18.51
C TYR A 189 6.56 -0.14 17.36
N ASN A 190 6.18 -1.29 16.80
CA ASN A 190 5.25 -1.37 15.67
C ASN A 190 3.78 -1.16 16.06
N SER A 191 3.47 -1.14 17.36
CA SER A 191 2.15 -0.75 17.88
C SER A 191 1.93 0.77 17.92
N PHE A 192 3.00 1.56 17.85
CA PHE A 192 2.92 3.02 17.76
C PHE A 192 2.66 3.48 16.33
N SER A 193 2.26 4.74 16.17
CA SER A 193 2.12 5.35 14.84
C SER A 193 3.50 5.48 14.17
N LEU A 194 3.61 4.85 13.00
CA LEU A 194 4.73 4.83 12.09
C LEU A 194 4.41 5.59 10.78
N GLU A 195 3.41 6.47 10.75
CA GLU A 195 2.97 7.17 9.54
C GLU A 195 4.10 7.93 8.81
N ASN A 196 5.08 8.40 9.57
CA ASN A 196 6.25 9.15 9.10
C ASN A 196 7.44 8.24 8.73
N ASP A 197 7.37 6.96 9.07
CA ASP A 197 8.37 5.98 8.66
C ASP A 197 8.04 5.49 7.25
N GLU A 198 8.98 5.70 6.34
CA GLU A 198 8.83 5.34 4.94
C GLU A 198 9.79 4.21 4.56
N LEU A 199 9.25 3.16 3.94
CA LEU A 199 10.03 2.08 3.37
C LEU A 199 9.98 2.12 1.84
N LEU A 200 11.14 2.36 1.23
CA LEU A 200 11.32 2.29 -0.22
C LEU A 200 11.72 0.87 -0.62
N LEU A 201 10.92 0.24 -1.49
CA LEU A 201 11.12 -1.14 -1.93
C LEU A 201 11.18 -1.19 -3.46
N ASN A 202 12.28 -1.72 -4.00
CA ASN A 202 12.39 -2.02 -5.42
C ASN A 202 11.78 -3.40 -5.69
N VAL A 203 10.93 -3.46 -6.71
CA VAL A 203 10.10 -4.63 -7.02
C VAL A 203 10.35 -5.09 -8.44
N ASP A 204 10.71 -6.36 -8.60
CA ASP A 204 10.77 -7.05 -9.89
C ASP A 204 10.12 -8.43 -9.76
N SER A 205 10.17 -9.22 -10.83
CA SER A 205 9.61 -10.57 -10.85
C SER A 205 10.24 -11.54 -9.84
N SER A 206 11.47 -11.28 -9.38
CA SER A 206 12.16 -12.11 -8.39
C SER A 206 11.84 -11.70 -6.95
N THR A 207 11.55 -10.42 -6.71
CA THR A 207 11.33 -9.88 -5.35
C THR A 207 9.86 -9.64 -5.00
N VAL A 208 8.95 -9.61 -5.98
CA VAL A 208 7.56 -9.22 -5.76
C VAL A 208 6.86 -10.00 -4.67
N ASN A 209 7.05 -11.33 -4.64
CA ASN A 209 6.33 -12.16 -3.68
C ASN A 209 6.76 -11.85 -2.25
N ASP A 210 8.03 -11.54 -2.07
CA ASP A 210 8.62 -11.25 -0.78
C ASP A 210 8.24 -9.85 -0.30
N VAL A 211 8.26 -8.88 -1.22
CA VAL A 211 7.86 -7.51 -0.95
C VAL A 211 6.37 -7.41 -0.66
N LEU A 212 5.50 -8.01 -1.48
CA LEU A 212 4.07 -7.95 -1.25
C LEU A 212 3.64 -8.77 -0.03
N ALA A 213 4.30 -9.89 0.28
CA ALA A 213 4.06 -10.60 1.54
C ALA A 213 4.46 -9.75 2.75
N LEU A 214 5.59 -9.03 2.69
CA LEU A 214 5.97 -8.07 3.73
C LEU A 214 4.89 -6.99 3.93
N VAL A 215 4.41 -6.40 2.83
CA VAL A 215 3.37 -5.37 2.87
C VAL A 215 2.04 -5.94 3.36
N GLU A 216 1.68 -7.17 3.00
CA GLU A 216 0.49 -7.88 3.46
C GLU A 216 0.54 -8.17 4.97
N ASN A 217 1.70 -8.59 5.48
CA ASN A 217 1.87 -8.94 6.89
C ASN A 217 1.93 -7.73 7.83
N ASP A 218 2.52 -6.61 7.42
CA ASP A 218 2.63 -5.42 8.27
C ASP A 218 1.29 -4.69 8.36
N THR A 219 0.64 -4.70 9.52
CA THR A 219 -0.65 -4.02 9.73
C THR A 219 -0.53 -2.63 10.36
N SER A 220 0.70 -2.17 10.64
CA SER A 220 0.97 -0.81 11.12
C SER A 220 0.63 0.24 10.05
N ASN A 221 0.58 1.51 10.45
CA ASN A 221 0.34 2.62 9.53
C ASN A 221 1.62 3.12 8.81
N ARG A 222 2.69 2.31 8.76
CA ARG A 222 3.95 2.61 8.05
C ARG A 222 3.70 2.94 6.57
N THR A 223 4.42 3.93 6.05
CA THR A 223 4.32 4.34 4.65
C THR A 223 5.20 3.45 3.75
N TYR A 224 4.66 3.01 2.61
CA TYR A 224 5.38 2.21 1.61
C TYR A 224 5.50 2.93 0.27
N LYS A 225 6.69 2.86 -0.33
CA LYS A 225 6.93 3.25 -1.72
C LYS A 225 7.48 2.06 -2.50
N LEU A 226 6.64 1.47 -3.34
CA LEU A 226 6.97 0.36 -4.20
C LEU A 226 7.38 0.91 -5.58
N ASN A 227 8.63 0.70 -5.95
CA ASN A 227 9.16 1.07 -7.26
C ASN A 227 9.31 -0.18 -8.11
N LEU A 228 8.51 -0.33 -9.16
CA LEU A 228 8.75 -1.38 -10.14
C LEU A 228 10.05 -1.07 -10.89
N ILE A 229 10.97 -2.02 -10.94
CA ILE A 229 12.23 -1.94 -11.72
C ILE A 229 12.26 -2.95 -12.89
N GLY A 230 11.17 -3.69 -13.06
CA GLY A 230 10.94 -4.64 -14.14
C GLY A 230 9.45 -5.00 -14.21
N ASP A 231 9.04 -5.69 -15.28
CA ASP A 231 7.70 -6.28 -15.35
C ASP A 231 7.53 -7.33 -14.25
N VAL A 232 6.35 -7.35 -13.64
CA VAL A 232 6.05 -8.16 -12.47
C VAL A 232 4.83 -9.04 -12.72
N VAL A 233 4.91 -10.30 -12.30
CA VAL A 233 3.81 -11.26 -12.38
C VAL A 233 3.49 -11.77 -10.98
N LEU A 234 2.26 -11.53 -10.53
CA LEU A 234 1.73 -12.05 -9.28
C LEU A 234 1.31 -13.50 -9.47
N ASN A 235 1.79 -14.40 -8.61
CA ASN A 235 1.46 -15.83 -8.64
C ASN A 235 0.33 -16.23 -7.68
N LYS A 236 -0.06 -15.33 -6.77
CA LYS A 236 -1.18 -15.47 -5.83
C LYS A 236 -1.85 -14.12 -5.63
N ASP A 237 -3.07 -14.15 -5.09
CA ASP A 237 -3.73 -12.94 -4.62
C ASP A 237 -3.06 -12.41 -3.33
N TYR A 238 -3.11 -11.10 -3.13
CA TYR A 238 -2.62 -10.41 -1.93
C TYR A 238 -3.73 -9.59 -1.28
N GLU A 239 -3.83 -9.66 0.05
CA GLU A 239 -4.78 -8.90 0.85
C GLU A 239 -4.06 -7.93 1.80
N ILE A 240 -3.95 -6.68 1.38
CA ILE A 240 -3.26 -5.64 2.13
C ILE A 240 -4.27 -4.89 2.99
N LYS A 241 -4.30 -5.23 4.28
CA LYS A 241 -5.18 -4.61 5.28
C LYS A 241 -4.37 -3.85 6.32
N ARG A 242 -4.93 -2.72 6.77
CA ARG A 242 -4.30 -1.86 7.78
C ARG A 242 -5.24 -1.59 8.95
N ASP A 243 -4.69 -1.68 10.16
CA ASP A 243 -5.44 -1.37 11.39
C ASP A 243 -5.70 0.14 11.47
N GLU A 244 -4.67 0.93 11.14
CA GLU A 244 -4.75 2.38 10.93
C GLU A 244 -4.34 2.74 9.50
N ARG A 245 -4.95 3.78 8.92
CA ARG A 245 -4.77 4.09 7.50
C ARG A 245 -3.30 4.35 7.15
N ALA A 246 -2.73 3.49 6.32
CA ALA A 246 -1.36 3.61 5.85
C ALA A 246 -1.31 4.20 4.43
N LYS A 247 -0.23 4.92 4.11
CA LYS A 247 0.01 5.41 2.75
C LYS A 247 0.82 4.38 1.95
N ILE A 248 0.30 3.99 0.80
CA ILE A 248 1.00 3.11 -0.14
C ILE A 248 1.13 3.83 -1.47
N THR A 249 2.35 3.93 -1.97
CA THR A 249 2.64 4.50 -3.28
C THR A 249 3.23 3.43 -4.18
N ILE A 250 2.65 3.23 -5.36
CA ILE A 250 3.14 2.28 -6.36
C ILE A 250 3.57 3.08 -7.59
N LYS A 251 4.87 3.14 -7.83
CA LYS A 251 5.45 3.74 -9.02
C LYS A 251 5.79 2.65 -10.02
N THR A 252 5.09 2.61 -11.15
CA THR A 252 5.25 1.53 -12.12
C THR A 252 6.44 1.73 -13.08
N ASN A 253 7.00 2.93 -13.19
CA ASN A 253 8.23 3.23 -13.97
C ASN A 253 8.26 2.67 -15.41
N GLY A 254 7.14 2.60 -16.10
CA GLY A 254 7.10 2.01 -17.45
C GLY A 254 6.97 0.48 -17.48
N TYR A 255 6.82 -0.18 -16.33
CA TYR A 255 6.59 -1.61 -16.21
C TYR A 255 5.12 -1.95 -15.91
N ALA A 256 4.76 -3.20 -16.15
CA ALA A 256 3.41 -3.72 -15.92
C ALA A 256 3.36 -4.64 -14.70
N LEU A 257 2.24 -4.55 -13.97
CA LEU A 257 1.85 -5.49 -12.91
C LEU A 257 0.79 -6.45 -13.48
N LYS A 258 1.09 -7.75 -13.48
CA LYS A 258 0.33 -8.78 -14.20
C LYS A 258 -0.10 -9.92 -13.29
N GLY A 259 -1.12 -10.65 -13.73
CA GLY A 259 -1.54 -11.91 -13.13
C GLY A 259 -2.67 -11.73 -12.11
N GLN A 260 -2.44 -12.22 -10.89
CA GLN A 260 -3.46 -12.27 -9.83
C GLN A 260 -3.88 -10.90 -9.30
N SER A 261 -4.71 -10.88 -8.26
CA SER A 261 -5.37 -9.68 -7.72
C SER A 261 -4.67 -9.11 -6.50
N ILE A 262 -4.85 -7.81 -6.26
CA ILE A 262 -4.50 -7.17 -4.99
C ILE A 262 -5.73 -6.49 -4.39
N SER A 263 -6.06 -6.86 -3.15
CA SER A 263 -7.08 -6.19 -2.34
C SER A 263 -6.41 -5.22 -1.37
N PHE A 264 -6.96 -4.03 -1.24
CA PHE A 264 -6.57 -3.04 -0.24
C PHE A 264 -7.75 -2.68 0.65
N ASP A 265 -7.57 -2.75 1.97
CA ASP A 265 -8.53 -2.30 2.97
C ASP A 265 -7.88 -1.27 3.91
N ASN A 266 -8.53 -0.11 4.04
CA ASN A 266 -8.09 1.00 4.87
C ASN A 266 -6.73 1.60 4.47
N VAL A 267 -6.54 1.88 3.17
CA VAL A 267 -5.27 2.39 2.63
C VAL A 267 -5.46 3.74 1.93
N ASP A 268 -4.46 4.62 1.99
CA ASP A 268 -4.30 5.75 1.07
C ASP A 268 -3.33 5.35 -0.07
N LEU A 269 -3.90 4.88 -1.18
CA LEU A 269 -3.17 4.39 -2.34
C LEU A 269 -2.96 5.50 -3.38
N ASN A 270 -1.70 5.68 -3.79
CA ASN A 270 -1.32 6.45 -4.96
C ASN A 270 -0.52 5.57 -5.93
N MET A 271 -1.13 5.16 -7.03
CA MET A 271 -0.48 4.38 -8.08
C MET A 271 -0.31 5.23 -9.33
N TYR A 272 0.92 5.36 -9.81
CA TYR A 272 1.20 6.20 -10.96
C TYR A 272 2.33 5.70 -11.83
N ASN A 273 2.30 6.15 -13.09
CA ASN A 273 3.37 5.95 -14.04
C ASN A 273 3.83 7.30 -14.63
N ASP A 274 5.12 7.39 -14.93
CA ASP A 274 5.70 8.53 -15.64
C ASP A 274 5.49 8.39 -17.17
N SER A 275 5.19 7.19 -17.67
CA SER A 275 4.94 6.91 -19.10
C SER A 275 3.74 5.96 -19.29
N LYS A 276 2.96 6.12 -20.37
CA LYS A 276 1.86 5.18 -20.66
C LYS A 276 2.43 3.79 -20.96
N THR A 277 2.01 2.78 -20.21
CA THR A 277 2.35 1.37 -20.46
C THR A 277 1.12 0.62 -20.90
N THR A 278 1.26 -0.32 -21.82
CA THR A 278 0.19 -1.25 -22.20
C THR A 278 0.74 -2.67 -22.11
N SER A 279 0.08 -3.55 -21.38
CA SER A 279 0.44 -4.97 -21.26
C SER A 279 -0.84 -5.81 -21.23
N ASP A 280 -0.70 -7.09 -21.56
CA ASP A 280 -1.75 -8.09 -21.40
C ASP A 280 -1.76 -8.66 -19.97
N ASN A 281 -2.89 -9.26 -19.56
CA ASN A 281 -3.10 -9.96 -18.29
C ASN A 281 -2.75 -9.10 -17.06
N LEU A 282 -3.37 -7.93 -16.97
CA LEU A 282 -3.07 -6.95 -15.92
C LEU A 282 -3.69 -7.36 -14.59
N THR A 283 -3.01 -7.01 -13.49
CA THR A 283 -3.51 -7.27 -12.13
C THR A 283 -4.85 -6.59 -11.86
N ASN A 284 -5.78 -7.36 -11.28
CA ASN A 284 -7.06 -6.87 -10.80
C ASN A 284 -6.91 -6.20 -9.43
N PHE A 285 -7.74 -5.20 -9.14
CA PHE A 285 -7.69 -4.47 -7.88
C PHE A 285 -9.05 -4.45 -7.17
N ALA A 286 -9.02 -4.67 -5.86
CA ALA A 286 -10.15 -4.43 -4.99
C ALA A 286 -9.77 -3.36 -3.95
N PHE A 287 -10.64 -2.38 -3.74
CA PHE A 287 -10.42 -1.29 -2.79
C PHE A 287 -11.62 -1.20 -1.83
N ALA A 288 -11.34 -1.24 -0.54
CA ALA A 288 -12.32 -1.08 0.53
C ALA A 288 -11.86 0.00 1.51
N ASN A 289 -12.79 0.86 1.95
CA ASN A 289 -12.55 1.85 3.01
C ASN A 289 -11.29 2.72 2.77
N SER A 290 -10.99 3.04 1.51
CA SER A 290 -9.69 3.57 1.09
C SER A 290 -9.79 4.95 0.44
N LEU A 291 -8.64 5.59 0.22
CA LEU A 291 -8.47 6.69 -0.73
C LEU A 291 -7.60 6.18 -1.87
N VAL A 292 -8.03 6.34 -3.12
CA VAL A 292 -7.35 5.75 -4.26
C VAL A 292 -7.12 6.81 -5.33
N ARG A 293 -5.88 6.96 -5.77
CA ARG A 293 -5.48 7.83 -6.87
C ARG A 293 -4.69 7.01 -7.88
N LEU A 294 -5.23 6.88 -9.09
CA LEU A 294 -4.62 6.14 -10.19
C LEU A 294 -4.30 7.12 -11.32
N SER A 295 -3.03 7.21 -11.71
CA SER A 295 -2.58 8.17 -12.72
C SER A 295 -1.65 7.55 -13.77
N ASN A 296 -2.05 7.61 -15.05
CA ASN A 296 -1.29 7.08 -16.20
C ASN A 296 -0.96 5.58 -16.09
N VAL A 297 -1.86 4.78 -15.50
CA VAL A 297 -1.60 3.35 -15.22
C VAL A 297 -2.50 2.44 -16.04
N SER A 298 -1.99 1.23 -16.28
CA SER A 298 -2.74 0.12 -16.87
C SER A 298 -3.02 -0.92 -15.79
N ILE A 299 -4.29 -1.28 -15.62
CA ILE A 299 -4.76 -2.27 -14.62
C ILE A 299 -5.81 -3.21 -15.24
N GLY A 300 -6.08 -4.31 -14.56
CA GLY A 300 -7.18 -5.21 -14.88
C GLY A 300 -8.52 -4.67 -14.38
N ASP A 301 -9.38 -5.56 -13.93
CA ASP A 301 -10.68 -5.19 -13.36
C ASP A 301 -10.54 -4.52 -11.99
N VAL A 302 -11.55 -3.70 -11.64
CA VAL A 302 -11.55 -2.90 -10.43
C VAL A 302 -12.87 -3.01 -9.67
N ALA A 303 -12.80 -3.40 -8.40
CA ALA A 303 -13.91 -3.34 -7.45
C ALA A 303 -13.63 -2.27 -6.38
N ILE A 304 -14.59 -1.37 -6.12
CA ILE A 304 -14.40 -0.22 -5.23
C ILE A 304 -15.58 -0.08 -4.26
N ALA A 305 -15.32 -0.26 -2.96
CA ALA A 305 -16.31 -0.17 -1.90
C ALA A 305 -15.95 0.87 -0.83
N ASN A 306 -16.91 1.69 -0.40
CA ASN A 306 -16.74 2.69 0.67
C ASN A 306 -15.48 3.56 0.51
N THR A 307 -15.16 3.92 -0.72
CA THR A 307 -13.85 4.49 -1.08
C THR A 307 -14.04 5.79 -1.86
N TYR A 308 -13.06 6.70 -1.74
CA TYR A 308 -12.93 7.83 -2.65
C TYR A 308 -11.85 7.50 -3.69
N ALA A 309 -12.25 7.36 -4.95
CA ALA A 309 -11.37 7.00 -6.05
C ALA A 309 -11.26 8.15 -7.06
N HIS A 310 -10.04 8.39 -7.53
CA HIS A 310 -9.73 9.36 -8.59
C HIS A 310 -8.90 8.66 -9.67
N PHE A 311 -9.44 8.62 -10.87
CA PHE A 311 -8.81 8.02 -12.05
C PHE A 311 -8.40 9.13 -13.01
N ASN A 312 -7.13 9.15 -13.40
CA ASN A 312 -6.59 10.07 -14.39
C ASN A 312 -5.76 9.30 -15.41
N ASN A 313 -6.18 9.27 -16.67
CA ASN A 313 -5.47 8.53 -17.73
C ASN A 313 -5.26 7.03 -17.37
N VAL A 314 -6.34 6.35 -16.98
CA VAL A 314 -6.33 4.94 -16.61
C VAL A 314 -6.70 4.09 -17.83
N HIS A 315 -5.95 3.01 -18.05
CA HIS A 315 -6.26 2.01 -19.06
C HIS A 315 -6.68 0.70 -18.39
N LEU A 316 -7.91 0.28 -18.67
CA LEU A 316 -8.47 -0.98 -18.19
C LEU A 316 -8.38 -2.02 -19.29
N LYS A 317 -7.77 -3.16 -18.99
CA LYS A 317 -7.85 -4.33 -19.85
C LYS A 317 -8.69 -5.39 -19.16
N ASN A 318 -9.87 -5.64 -19.71
CA ASN A 318 -10.94 -6.32 -18.99
C ASN A 318 -10.98 -7.80 -19.34
N ASP A 319 -10.88 -8.67 -18.34
CA ASP A 319 -10.98 -10.12 -18.48
C ASP A 319 -12.24 -10.71 -17.81
N THR A 320 -13.14 -9.88 -17.25
CA THR A 320 -14.40 -10.34 -16.62
C THR A 320 -15.66 -9.58 -17.06
N LEU A 321 -16.80 -9.99 -16.47
CA LEU A 321 -18.14 -9.47 -16.76
C LEU A 321 -18.40 -8.04 -16.26
N HIS A 322 -17.68 -7.56 -15.24
CA HIS A 322 -17.94 -6.28 -14.57
C HIS A 322 -16.62 -5.53 -14.30
N PRO A 323 -16.06 -4.87 -15.32
CA PRO A 323 -14.72 -4.29 -15.23
C PRO A 323 -14.56 -3.22 -14.16
N ILE A 324 -15.59 -2.41 -13.92
CA ILE A 324 -15.62 -1.45 -12.81
C ILE A 324 -16.90 -1.66 -12.00
N THR A 325 -16.75 -2.08 -10.75
CA THR A 325 -17.87 -2.23 -9.81
C THR A 325 -17.72 -1.28 -8.64
N LEU A 326 -18.72 -0.43 -8.39
CA LEU A 326 -18.72 0.56 -7.32
C LEU A 326 -19.85 0.30 -6.31
N SER A 327 -19.53 0.36 -5.02
CA SER A 327 -20.50 0.23 -3.92
C SER A 327 -20.25 1.29 -2.84
N ASN A 328 -21.21 2.21 -2.63
CA ASN A 328 -21.10 3.29 -1.65
C ASN A 328 -19.81 4.13 -1.80
N THR A 329 -19.45 4.43 -3.05
CA THR A 329 -18.15 4.98 -3.43
C THR A 329 -18.34 6.30 -4.15
N LYS A 330 -17.35 7.18 -4.08
CA LYS A 330 -17.22 8.33 -4.99
C LYS A 330 -16.08 8.10 -5.96
N LEU A 331 -16.37 8.08 -7.26
CA LEU A 331 -15.39 7.96 -8.33
C LEU A 331 -15.36 9.23 -9.18
N THR A 332 -14.18 9.84 -9.32
CA THR A 332 -13.92 10.91 -10.29
C THR A 332 -13.05 10.37 -11.42
N ILE A 333 -13.49 10.54 -12.66
CA ILE A 333 -12.75 10.20 -13.87
C ILE A 333 -12.36 11.49 -14.58
N GLU A 334 -11.06 11.78 -14.55
CA GLU A 334 -10.38 12.86 -15.25
C GLU A 334 -9.48 12.30 -16.36
N GLY A 335 -9.12 13.11 -17.35
CA GLY A 335 -8.26 12.67 -18.45
C GLY A 335 -8.93 11.58 -19.30
N GLU A 336 -8.23 10.50 -19.61
CA GLU A 336 -8.76 9.37 -20.40
C GLU A 336 -8.99 8.13 -19.52
N LEU A 337 -10.19 7.56 -19.57
CA LEU A 337 -10.44 6.17 -19.17
C LEU A 337 -10.51 5.33 -20.45
N LEU A 338 -9.39 4.71 -20.81
CA LEU A 338 -9.33 3.80 -21.95
C LEU A 338 -9.74 2.41 -21.49
N PHE A 339 -10.63 1.72 -22.18
CA PHE A 339 -10.94 0.32 -21.89
C PHE A 339 -10.74 -0.56 -23.12
N GLU A 340 -10.18 -1.75 -22.92
CA GLU A 340 -9.95 -2.78 -23.93
C GLU A 340 -10.56 -4.08 -23.43
N SER A 341 -11.73 -4.46 -23.96
CA SER A 341 -12.41 -5.67 -23.50
C SER A 341 -11.89 -6.93 -24.19
N ALA A 342 -11.29 -7.84 -23.43
CA ALA A 342 -10.87 -9.14 -23.95
C ALA A 342 -12.04 -10.14 -24.02
N VAL A 343 -13.04 -9.99 -23.15
CA VAL A 343 -14.22 -10.87 -23.05
C VAL A 343 -15.52 -10.08 -23.09
N ASN A 344 -16.64 -10.78 -23.33
CA ASN A 344 -17.97 -10.18 -23.22
C ASN A 344 -18.26 -9.76 -21.78
N PHE A 345 -18.89 -8.59 -21.62
CA PHE A 345 -19.20 -8.01 -20.31
C PHE A 345 -20.68 -7.63 -20.18
N GLN A 346 -21.16 -7.48 -18.95
CA GLN A 346 -22.52 -6.98 -18.70
C GLN A 346 -22.55 -5.45 -18.79
N SER A 347 -21.70 -4.81 -18.01
CA SER A 347 -21.58 -3.34 -17.91
C SER A 347 -20.12 -2.99 -17.73
N LEU A 348 -19.58 -2.02 -18.48
CA LEU A 348 -18.21 -1.54 -18.25
C LEU A 348 -18.10 -0.97 -16.82
N LEU A 349 -19.08 -0.15 -16.44
CA LEU A 349 -19.18 0.43 -15.10
C LEU A 349 -20.56 0.18 -14.51
N ARG A 350 -20.58 -0.38 -13.30
CA ARG A 350 -21.79 -0.52 -12.48
C ARG A 350 -21.65 0.24 -11.16
N ALA A 351 -22.53 1.20 -10.93
CA ALA A 351 -22.55 2.03 -9.72
C ALA A 351 -23.74 1.71 -8.84
N LYS A 352 -23.50 1.29 -7.58
CA LYS A 352 -24.54 1.03 -6.56
C LYS A 352 -24.32 1.92 -5.33
N GLY A 353 -25.31 2.73 -4.95
CA GLY A 353 -25.17 3.73 -3.89
C GLY A 353 -23.98 4.69 -4.08
N SER A 354 -23.54 4.90 -5.33
CA SER A 354 -22.24 5.52 -5.64
C SER A 354 -22.39 6.77 -6.50
N ASP A 355 -21.49 7.73 -6.30
CA ASP A 355 -21.40 8.95 -7.11
C ASP A 355 -20.24 8.85 -8.10
N VAL A 356 -20.54 8.99 -9.39
CA VAL A 356 -19.55 8.99 -10.47
C VAL A 356 -19.55 10.36 -11.15
N SER A 357 -18.38 10.99 -11.24
CA SER A 357 -18.19 12.25 -11.96
C SER A 357 -17.23 12.05 -13.13
N LEU A 358 -17.69 12.34 -14.34
CA LEU A 358 -16.88 12.28 -15.56
C LEU A 358 -16.58 13.69 -16.06
N THR A 359 -15.32 14.09 -16.00
CA THR A 359 -14.79 15.35 -16.58
C THR A 359 -13.80 15.11 -17.73
N GLY A 360 -13.39 13.86 -17.93
CA GLY A 360 -12.56 13.41 -19.02
C GLY A 360 -13.31 12.68 -20.13
N THR A 361 -12.64 11.71 -20.74
CA THR A 361 -13.17 10.89 -21.83
C THR A 361 -13.15 9.41 -21.44
N ILE A 362 -14.26 8.71 -21.64
CA ILE A 362 -14.27 7.25 -21.68
C ILE A 362 -14.05 6.83 -23.14
N ASN A 363 -12.91 6.21 -23.43
CA ASN A 363 -12.53 5.78 -24.77
C ASN A 363 -12.49 4.26 -24.85
N GLU A 364 -12.99 3.73 -25.96
CA GLU A 364 -12.81 2.34 -26.32
C GLU A 364 -11.52 2.15 -27.12
N LYS A 365 -10.72 1.16 -26.74
CA LYS A 365 -9.75 0.51 -27.61
C LYS A 365 -10.35 -0.79 -28.13
N LEU A 366 -10.24 -1.03 -29.44
CA LEU A 366 -10.77 -2.23 -30.08
C LEU A 366 -10.30 -3.51 -29.37
N GLY A 367 -11.26 -4.24 -28.80
CA GLY A 367 -11.07 -5.52 -28.13
C GLY A 367 -11.89 -6.63 -28.81
N ALA A 368 -11.78 -7.85 -28.29
CA ALA A 368 -12.54 -9.01 -28.77
C ALA A 368 -13.93 -9.14 -28.11
N GLY A 369 -14.11 -8.51 -26.94
CA GLY A 369 -15.32 -8.59 -26.14
C GLY A 369 -16.39 -7.56 -26.49
N GLN A 370 -17.65 -7.92 -26.26
CA GLN A 370 -18.82 -7.04 -26.40
C GLN A 370 -19.69 -7.00 -25.14
N GLY A 371 -20.12 -5.80 -24.77
CA GLY A 371 -20.94 -5.48 -23.61
C GLY A 371 -22.44 -5.55 -23.84
N ASP A 372 -23.20 -5.84 -22.79
CA ASP A 372 -24.67 -5.68 -22.77
C ASP A 372 -25.11 -4.22 -22.54
N ASN A 373 -24.24 -3.38 -21.96
CA ASN A 373 -24.38 -1.93 -21.84
C ASN A 373 -23.02 -1.33 -21.44
N LEU A 374 -22.87 -0.01 -21.55
CA LEU A 374 -21.66 0.68 -21.07
C LEU A 374 -21.79 0.99 -19.59
N LEU A 375 -22.87 1.65 -19.19
CA LEU A 375 -23.05 2.17 -17.83
C LEU A 375 -24.35 1.66 -17.22
N TYR A 376 -24.25 1.19 -15.98
CA TYR A 376 -25.38 0.78 -15.16
C TYR A 376 -25.40 1.56 -13.84
N VAL A 377 -26.39 2.45 -13.70
CA VAL A 377 -26.55 3.31 -12.51
C VAL A 377 -27.70 2.76 -11.67
N ASP A 378 -27.39 1.96 -10.63
CA ASP A 378 -28.37 1.40 -9.70
C ASP A 378 -29.04 2.50 -8.85
N THR A 379 -30.16 2.15 -8.20
CA THR A 379 -30.87 3.05 -7.28
C THR A 379 -29.94 3.58 -6.17
N GLY A 380 -30.06 4.88 -5.86
CA GLY A 380 -29.21 5.56 -4.89
C GLY A 380 -27.83 5.98 -5.43
N SER A 381 -27.54 5.73 -6.70
CA SER A 381 -26.32 6.20 -7.38
C SER A 381 -26.58 7.40 -8.26
N ASN A 382 -25.55 8.22 -8.47
CA ASN A 382 -25.57 9.35 -9.39
C ASN A 382 -24.40 9.25 -10.39
N PHE A 383 -24.68 9.49 -11.67
CA PHE A 383 -23.65 9.68 -12.69
C PHE A 383 -23.77 11.09 -13.25
N TYR A 384 -22.73 11.90 -13.05
CA TYR A 384 -22.66 13.28 -13.51
C TYR A 384 -21.58 13.46 -14.57
N MET A 385 -21.97 13.94 -15.74
CA MET A 385 -21.08 14.25 -16.85
C MET A 385 -20.89 15.77 -16.96
N ASN A 386 -19.65 16.23 -16.81
CA ASN A 386 -19.28 17.63 -16.81
C ASN A 386 -18.14 17.88 -17.78
N THR A 387 -18.43 18.43 -18.97
CA THR A 387 -17.49 18.48 -20.10
C THR A 387 -16.94 17.10 -20.48
N GLY A 388 -17.67 16.04 -20.15
CA GLY A 388 -17.24 14.66 -20.36
C GLY A 388 -17.61 14.13 -21.74
N ALA A 389 -16.80 13.21 -22.25
CA ALA A 389 -17.04 12.54 -23.52
C ALA A 389 -17.02 11.02 -23.38
N ILE A 390 -17.83 10.34 -24.19
CA ILE A 390 -17.80 8.89 -24.35
C ILE A 390 -17.60 8.61 -25.83
N VAL A 391 -16.55 7.89 -26.20
CA VAL A 391 -16.26 7.52 -27.59
C VAL A 391 -16.08 6.01 -27.68
N LEU A 392 -16.98 5.38 -28.41
CA LEU A 392 -17.01 3.94 -28.62
C LEU A 392 -16.74 3.60 -30.08
N ASN A 393 -16.32 2.37 -30.29
CA ASN A 393 -16.10 1.78 -31.60
C ASN A 393 -17.08 0.61 -31.81
N LYS A 394 -16.82 -0.57 -31.23
CA LYS A 394 -17.57 -1.82 -31.46
C LYS A 394 -17.83 -2.65 -30.19
N SER A 395 -17.55 -2.11 -29.00
CA SER A 395 -17.57 -2.87 -27.75
C SER A 395 -18.95 -3.19 -27.20
N LEU A 396 -20.03 -3.02 -27.98
CA LEU A 396 -21.39 -3.34 -27.55
C LEU A 396 -22.01 -4.37 -28.48
N LYS A 397 -22.86 -5.23 -27.91
CA LYS A 397 -23.67 -6.17 -28.70
C LYS A 397 -24.72 -5.41 -29.51
N ASN A 398 -25.22 -6.04 -30.57
CA ASN A 398 -26.33 -5.48 -31.34
C ASN A 398 -27.62 -5.43 -30.51
N GLY A 399 -28.34 -4.31 -30.58
CA GLY A 399 -29.66 -4.13 -29.97
C GLY A 399 -29.60 -3.96 -28.45
N VAL A 400 -28.61 -3.24 -27.94
CA VAL A 400 -28.46 -2.96 -26.51
C VAL A 400 -28.77 -1.51 -26.16
N ASP A 401 -29.00 -1.28 -24.87
CA ASP A 401 -29.15 0.06 -24.30
C ASP A 401 -27.77 0.53 -23.83
N LEU A 402 -27.35 1.74 -24.23
CA LEU A 402 -26.00 2.21 -23.90
C LEU A 402 -25.85 2.52 -22.39
N LEU A 403 -26.81 3.27 -21.84
CA LEU A 403 -26.87 3.61 -20.41
C LEU A 403 -28.18 3.09 -19.82
N ILE A 404 -28.11 2.38 -18.70
CA ILE A 404 -29.27 1.97 -17.91
C ILE A 404 -29.28 2.72 -16.58
N VAL A 405 -30.34 3.48 -16.32
CA VAL A 405 -30.46 4.41 -15.19
C VAL A 405 -31.65 4.06 -14.30
N LYS A 406 -31.36 3.56 -13.10
CA LYS A 406 -32.30 3.39 -11.99
C LYS A 406 -32.06 4.40 -10.86
N GLY A 407 -30.87 4.99 -10.79
CA GLY A 407 -30.51 6.12 -9.95
C GLY A 407 -30.71 7.44 -10.69
N SER A 408 -29.69 8.30 -10.72
CA SER A 408 -29.70 9.57 -11.45
C SER A 408 -28.59 9.66 -12.51
N PHE A 409 -28.90 10.22 -13.66
CA PHE A 409 -27.92 10.63 -14.66
C PHE A 409 -28.09 12.12 -14.98
N SER A 410 -27.00 12.90 -14.91
CA SER A 410 -27.07 14.33 -15.19
C SER A 410 -25.90 14.83 -16.03
N THR A 411 -26.16 15.86 -16.84
CA THR A 411 -25.13 16.55 -17.61
C THR A 411 -25.06 18.03 -17.28
N SER A 412 -23.85 18.58 -17.33
CA SER A 412 -23.61 20.03 -17.27
C SER A 412 -24.13 20.74 -18.54
N ASN A 413 -24.19 22.07 -18.53
CA ASN A 413 -24.53 22.86 -19.71
C ASN A 413 -23.39 22.98 -20.74
N GLN A 414 -22.26 22.28 -20.54
CA GLN A 414 -21.04 22.44 -21.34
C GLN A 414 -20.67 21.14 -22.07
N ASN A 415 -20.52 21.21 -23.39
CA ASN A 415 -19.81 20.29 -24.30
C ASN A 415 -19.73 18.79 -23.92
N ASN A 416 -20.82 18.18 -23.47
CA ASN A 416 -20.84 16.74 -23.24
C ASN A 416 -21.18 16.00 -24.54
N SER A 417 -20.55 14.85 -24.78
CA SER A 417 -20.77 14.09 -26.01
C SER A 417 -20.73 12.58 -25.83
N ILE A 418 -21.50 11.88 -26.65
CA ILE A 418 -21.45 10.43 -26.80
C ILE A 418 -21.35 10.12 -28.28
N ALA A 419 -20.23 9.52 -28.71
CA ALA A 419 -19.98 9.16 -30.10
C ALA A 419 -19.74 7.66 -30.27
N MET A 420 -20.22 7.10 -31.38
CA MET A 420 -19.86 5.76 -31.84
C MET A 420 -19.28 5.84 -33.25
N ILE A 421 -18.16 5.15 -33.48
CA ILE A 421 -17.49 5.10 -34.79
C ILE A 421 -18.21 4.13 -35.72
N GLU A 422 -18.62 2.96 -35.21
CA GLU A 422 -19.42 2.00 -35.96
C GLU A 422 -20.85 1.92 -35.39
N ASP A 423 -21.82 2.36 -36.18
CA ASP A 423 -23.26 2.38 -35.84
C ASP A 423 -23.84 0.95 -35.91
N SER A 424 -23.42 0.09 -34.97
CA SER A 424 -24.19 -1.09 -34.60
C SER A 424 -25.47 -0.62 -33.89
N ARG A 425 -26.63 -1.20 -34.23
CA ARG A 425 -27.95 -0.74 -33.74
C ARG A 425 -27.97 -0.69 -32.21
N VAL A 426 -27.79 0.49 -31.62
CA VAL A 426 -28.14 0.79 -30.21
C VAL A 426 -29.65 1.00 -30.17
N ASN A 427 -30.37 0.30 -29.29
CA ASN A 427 -31.81 0.50 -29.15
C ASN A 427 -32.07 1.89 -28.58
N ASP A 428 -31.58 2.12 -27.36
CA ASP A 428 -31.74 3.37 -26.62
C ASP A 428 -30.37 3.90 -26.18
N LEU A 429 -30.13 5.21 -26.38
CA LEU A 429 -28.94 5.87 -25.82
C LEU A 429 -29.01 5.84 -24.30
N ILE A 430 -30.17 6.14 -23.73
CA ILE A 430 -30.42 6.14 -22.29
C ILE A 430 -31.76 5.48 -22.01
N ARG A 431 -31.73 4.40 -21.24
CA ARG A 431 -32.93 3.76 -20.68
C ARG A 431 -33.06 4.10 -19.21
N VAL A 432 -34.21 4.67 -18.83
CA VAL A 432 -34.53 5.09 -17.46
C VAL A 432 -35.56 4.13 -16.88
N ASP A 433 -35.15 3.27 -15.94
CA ASP A 433 -36.00 2.28 -15.28
C ASP A 433 -36.31 2.73 -13.84
N GLY A 434 -37.25 3.68 -13.69
CA GLY A 434 -37.62 4.26 -12.39
C GLY A 434 -36.66 5.32 -11.83
N GLY A 435 -35.56 5.63 -12.54
CA GLY A 435 -34.57 6.65 -12.16
C GLY A 435 -34.90 8.08 -12.63
N GLU A 436 -33.90 8.96 -12.58
CA GLU A 436 -34.02 10.36 -12.99
C GLU A 436 -32.94 10.74 -14.01
N ILE A 437 -33.30 11.53 -15.01
CA ILE A 437 -32.32 12.14 -15.90
C ILE A 437 -32.47 13.66 -15.98
N TYR A 438 -31.34 14.37 -15.95
CA TYR A 438 -31.24 15.80 -16.17
C TYR A 438 -30.22 16.10 -17.27
N ILE A 439 -30.67 16.48 -18.46
CA ILE A 439 -29.77 16.73 -19.61
C ILE A 439 -29.80 18.23 -19.94
N ASP A 440 -28.70 18.93 -19.67
CA ASP A 440 -28.54 20.36 -20.01
C ASP A 440 -27.78 20.57 -21.32
N ASN A 441 -26.81 19.71 -21.64
CA ASN A 441 -26.18 19.65 -22.97
C ASN A 441 -25.64 18.23 -23.22
N LEU A 442 -26.01 17.63 -24.36
CA LEU A 442 -25.51 16.33 -24.81
C LEU A 442 -25.57 16.25 -26.33
N THR A 443 -24.42 15.98 -26.95
CA THR A 443 -24.30 15.78 -28.40
C THR A 443 -24.01 14.32 -28.72
N THR A 444 -24.56 13.81 -29.82
CA THR A 444 -24.26 12.46 -30.28
C THR A 444 -24.17 12.40 -31.79
N ASN A 445 -23.48 11.38 -32.34
CA ASN A 445 -23.43 11.09 -33.77
C ASN A 445 -24.18 9.79 -34.14
N ILE A 446 -24.81 9.13 -33.16
CA ILE A 446 -25.48 7.84 -33.35
C ILE A 446 -26.84 8.14 -33.99
N SER A 447 -27.03 7.66 -35.21
CA SER A 447 -28.16 8.10 -36.06
C SER A 447 -29.38 7.18 -35.99
N ASN A 448 -29.17 5.89 -35.70
CA ASN A 448 -30.20 4.86 -35.63
C ASN A 448 -30.45 4.38 -34.19
N ASN A 449 -30.90 5.29 -33.32
CA ASN A 449 -31.38 4.95 -31.97
C ASN A 449 -32.66 5.74 -31.62
N SER A 450 -33.40 5.27 -30.62
CA SER A 450 -34.62 5.93 -30.13
C SER A 450 -34.33 7.17 -29.27
N GLY A 451 -33.08 7.60 -29.12
CA GLY A 451 -32.68 8.63 -28.15
C GLY A 451 -32.77 8.08 -26.73
N TYR A 452 -33.92 8.19 -26.09
CA TYR A 452 -34.13 7.71 -24.73
C TYR A 452 -35.45 6.96 -24.59
N ALA A 453 -35.47 5.99 -23.69
CA ALA A 453 -36.66 5.27 -23.26
C ALA A 453 -36.86 5.43 -21.76
N VAL A 454 -38.08 5.75 -21.35
CA VAL A 454 -38.42 5.99 -19.94
C VAL A 454 -39.48 4.98 -19.53
N ASN A 455 -39.11 4.06 -18.66
CA ASN A 455 -40.01 3.12 -18.01
C ASN A 455 -40.33 3.64 -16.62
N GLN A 456 -41.52 4.25 -16.47
CA GLN A 456 -42.00 4.61 -15.15
C GLN A 456 -42.44 3.36 -14.38
N ILE A 457 -41.94 3.21 -13.16
CA ILE A 457 -42.33 2.13 -12.26
C ILE A 457 -43.34 2.69 -11.27
N LEU A 458 -44.52 2.07 -11.17
CA LEU A 458 -45.49 2.41 -10.14
C LEU A 458 -45.04 1.75 -8.82
N GLN A 459 -44.53 2.54 -7.89
CA GLN A 459 -44.25 2.09 -6.51
C GLN A 459 -45.08 2.90 -5.54
N GLN A 460 -45.81 2.23 -4.63
CA GLN A 460 -46.61 2.88 -3.59
C GLN A 460 -47.61 3.95 -4.09
N ASN A 461 -48.27 3.70 -5.24
CA ASN A 461 -49.18 4.64 -5.93
C ASN A 461 -48.53 5.92 -6.47
N GLU A 462 -47.20 6.00 -6.52
CA GLU A 462 -46.46 7.06 -7.19
C GLU A 462 -45.68 6.51 -8.40
N TYR A 463 -45.73 7.22 -9.53
CA TYR A 463 -44.87 6.94 -10.67
C TYR A 463 -43.46 7.41 -10.34
N GLN A 464 -42.52 6.48 -10.26
CA GLN A 464 -41.08 6.77 -10.20
C GLN A 464 -40.50 6.67 -11.61
N GLY A 465 -39.56 7.54 -11.96
CA GLY A 465 -39.12 7.77 -13.33
C GLY A 465 -39.38 9.21 -13.78
N SER A 466 -38.35 10.06 -13.77
CA SER A 466 -38.48 11.48 -14.18
C SER A 466 -37.41 11.87 -15.20
N VAL A 467 -37.79 12.74 -16.14
CA VAL A 467 -36.91 13.23 -17.20
C VAL A 467 -37.03 14.75 -17.27
N ILE A 468 -35.90 15.44 -17.12
CA ILE A 468 -35.79 16.87 -17.34
C ILE A 468 -34.76 17.09 -18.45
N ILE A 469 -35.21 17.60 -19.59
CA ILE A 469 -34.37 17.93 -20.74
C ILE A 469 -34.43 19.44 -20.94
N LYS A 470 -33.29 20.11 -20.85
CA LYS A 470 -33.18 21.57 -20.99
C LYS A 470 -32.60 21.98 -22.35
N SER A 471 -31.89 21.09 -23.05
CA SER A 471 -31.42 21.33 -24.43
C SER A 471 -31.75 20.19 -25.39
N ILE A 472 -31.76 20.51 -26.69
CA ILE A 472 -31.98 19.58 -27.80
C ILE A 472 -30.81 18.57 -27.87
N LEU A 473 -31.13 17.27 -27.99
CA LEU A 473 -30.19 16.26 -28.48
C LEU A 473 -29.90 16.55 -29.95
N ASN A 474 -28.68 16.96 -30.26
CA ASN A 474 -28.28 17.25 -31.64
C ASN A 474 -27.99 15.92 -32.37
N SER A 475 -29.02 15.36 -33.01
CA SER A 475 -29.11 14.09 -33.74
C SER A 475 -29.60 12.87 -32.94
N GLY A 476 -30.40 12.00 -33.60
CA GLY A 476 -31.21 10.92 -33.02
C GLY A 476 -32.72 11.12 -33.28
N LEU A 477 -33.50 10.04 -33.43
CA LEU A 477 -34.96 10.15 -33.47
C LEU A 477 -35.42 10.60 -32.07
N SER A 478 -36.34 11.56 -32.01
CA SER A 478 -36.92 12.01 -30.75
C SER A 478 -37.50 10.82 -29.97
N GLY A 479 -36.89 10.50 -28.82
CA GLY A 479 -37.36 9.66 -27.70
C GLY A 479 -38.76 9.07 -27.80
N CYS A 480 -38.92 7.75 -27.61
CA CYS A 480 -40.23 7.23 -27.20
C CYS A 480 -40.45 7.52 -25.70
N LEU A 481 -41.48 8.31 -25.40
CA LEU A 481 -41.87 8.66 -24.03
C LEU A 481 -43.09 7.84 -23.61
N ASN A 482 -42.86 6.73 -22.90
CA ASN A 482 -43.91 6.03 -22.17
C ASN A 482 -44.18 6.74 -20.84
N LEU A 483 -45.19 7.62 -20.85
CA LEU A 483 -45.67 8.47 -19.76
C LEU A 483 -44.72 9.60 -19.32
N VAL A 484 -45.16 10.84 -19.55
CA VAL A 484 -44.56 12.09 -19.07
C VAL A 484 -45.38 12.61 -17.90
N ARG A 485 -44.75 12.94 -16.77
CA ARG A 485 -45.43 13.74 -15.74
C ARG A 485 -45.01 15.21 -15.75
N LYS A 486 -43.80 15.57 -16.23
CA LYS A 486 -43.28 16.95 -16.23
C LYS A 486 -42.29 17.18 -17.39
N GLU A 487 -42.62 18.08 -18.31
CA GLU A 487 -41.74 18.65 -19.34
C GLU A 487 -41.37 20.08 -18.92
N ILE A 488 -40.24 20.65 -19.33
CA ILE A 488 -39.96 22.09 -19.11
C ILE A 488 -40.09 22.82 -20.45
N ASP A 489 -41.06 23.72 -20.56
CA ASP A 489 -41.26 24.61 -21.71
C ASP A 489 -40.95 26.05 -21.24
N ASN A 490 -39.98 26.71 -21.87
CA ASN A 490 -39.54 28.07 -21.51
C ASN A 490 -39.25 28.30 -20.02
N GLY A 491 -38.62 27.34 -19.34
CA GLY A 491 -38.23 27.46 -17.93
C GLY A 491 -39.34 27.21 -16.91
N LEU A 492 -40.52 26.75 -17.35
CA LEU A 492 -41.63 26.35 -16.47
C LEU A 492 -41.85 24.83 -16.54
N ILE A 493 -42.04 24.20 -15.39
CA ILE A 493 -42.47 22.80 -15.31
C ILE A 493 -43.92 22.70 -15.79
N VAL A 494 -44.13 22.03 -16.92
CA VAL A 494 -45.43 21.82 -17.58
C VAL A 494 -45.80 20.33 -17.52
N ASN A 495 -47.00 20.02 -17.00
CA ASN A 495 -47.52 18.65 -17.02
C ASN A 495 -48.20 18.35 -18.37
N ARG A 496 -47.46 17.88 -19.39
CA ARG A 496 -48.08 17.41 -20.64
C ARG A 496 -48.35 15.90 -20.58
N HIS A 497 -49.62 15.52 -20.56
CA HIS A 497 -50.08 14.13 -20.64
C HIS A 497 -50.20 13.66 -22.10
N LYS A 498 -49.13 13.80 -22.89
CA LYS A 498 -49.13 13.29 -24.27
C LYS A 498 -48.29 12.01 -24.31
N ILE A 499 -48.99 10.87 -24.33
CA ILE A 499 -48.39 9.57 -24.63
C ILE A 499 -47.92 9.64 -26.09
N ILE A 500 -46.62 9.54 -26.32
CA ILE A 500 -46.08 9.25 -27.65
C ILE A 500 -45.94 7.73 -27.69
N PRO A 501 -46.86 7.00 -28.36
CA PRO A 501 -46.79 5.54 -28.37
C PRO A 501 -45.52 5.08 -29.08
N CYS A 502 -44.84 4.08 -28.51
CA CYS A 502 -43.72 3.41 -29.16
C CYS A 502 -44.28 2.53 -30.30
N SER A 503 -43.75 2.68 -31.51
CA SER A 503 -44.05 1.83 -32.66
C SER A 503 -42.98 0.78 -32.87
#